data_AF-A0A0M1I538-F1
#
_entry.id   AF-A0A0M1I538-F1
#
_cell.length_a   1.000
_cell.length_b   1.000
_cell.length_c   1.000
_cell.angle_alpha   90.00
_cell.angle_beta   90.00
_cell.angle_gamma   90.00
#
_symmetry.space_group_name_H-M   'P 1'
#
loop_
_entity.id
_entity.type
_entity.pdbx_description
1 polymer ?
#
loop_
_entity_poly.entity_id
_entity_poly.type
_entity_poly.pdbx_seq_one_letter_code
_entity_poly.pdbx_strand_id
1 'polypeptide(L)' 'MIDKSAATLTEALSQIHDGATILIGGFGTAGQPAELIDGLI' A
#
# COMPACT_ATOMS: atom_id res chain seq x y z
N MET A 1 0.33 8.95 -20.06
CA MET A 1 0.59 8.21 -18.80
C MET A 1 -0.57 8.53 -17.87
N ILE A 2 -1.15 7.54 -17.20
CA ILE A 2 -2.30 7.76 -16.30
C ILE A 2 -1.77 8.13 -14.92
N ASP A 3 -2.35 9.18 -14.32
CA ASP A 3 -2.11 9.53 -12.92
C ASP A 3 -2.80 8.50 -12.02
N LYS A 4 -2.06 7.97 -11.04
CA LYS A 4 -2.53 6.99 -10.05
C LYS A 4 -2.36 7.50 -8.62
N SER A 5 -2.18 8.80 -8.44
CA SER A 5 -2.20 9.41 -7.12
C SER A 5 -3.59 9.28 -6.50
N ALA A 6 -3.61 9.07 -5.19
CA ALA A 6 -4.82 9.03 -4.38
C ALA A 6 -4.69 10.11 -3.30
N ALA A 7 -5.80 10.75 -2.94
CA ALA A 7 -5.77 11.84 -1.97
C ALA A 7 -5.66 11.32 -0.53
N THR A 8 -6.03 10.06 -0.29
CA THR A 8 -6.05 9.44 1.04
C THR A 8 -5.54 7.99 1.00
N LEU A 9 -5.10 7.51 2.16
CA LEU A 9 -4.63 6.13 2.33
C LEU A 9 -5.76 5.12 2.07
N THR A 10 -6.96 5.40 2.59
CA THR A 10 -8.15 4.55 2.39
C THR A 10 -8.52 4.43 0.92
N GLU A 11 -8.46 5.53 0.16
CA GLU A 11 -8.70 5.49 -1.29
C GLU A 11 -7.66 4.61 -2.00
N ALA A 12 -6.37 4.79 -1.66
CA ALA A 12 -5.28 4.01 -2.23
C ALA A 12 -5.39 2.50 -1.95
N LEU A 13 -5.90 2.12 -0.79
CA LEU A 13 -6.02 0.73 -0.34
C LEU A 13 -7.41 0.12 -0.60
N SER A 14 -8.39 0.90 -1.05
CA SER A 14 -9.80 0.49 -1.21
C SER A 14 -10.05 -0.71 -2.13
N GLN A 15 -9.09 -1.03 -2.99
CA GLN A 15 -9.17 -2.15 -3.93
C GLN A 15 -8.64 -3.47 -3.36
N ILE A 16 -8.03 -3.43 -2.17
CA ILE A 16 -7.51 -4.61 -1.48
C ILE A 16 -8.65 -5.27 -0.71
N HIS A 17 -8.79 -6.58 -0.86
CA HIS A 17 -9.83 -7.37 -0.20
C HIS A 17 -9.22 -8.44 0.70
N ASP A 18 -10.04 -9.01 1.57
CA ASP A 18 -9.64 -10.11 2.44
C ASP A 18 -9.07 -11.28 1.61
N GLY A 19 -8.00 -11.88 2.14
CA GLY A 19 -7.28 -12.98 1.49
C GLY A 19 -6.42 -12.56 0.28
N ALA A 20 -6.25 -11.27 -0.01
CA ALA A 20 -5.34 -10.81 -1.04
C ALA A 20 -3.87 -11.12 -0.69
N THR A 21 -3.09 -11.54 -1.70
CA THR A 21 -1.64 -11.64 -1.59
C THR A 21 -1.01 -10.32 -2.02
N ILE A 22 -0.31 -9.65 -1.11
CA ILE A 22 0.32 -8.35 -1.34
C ILE A 22 1.84 -8.52 -1.40
N LEU A 23 2.47 -7.97 -2.44
CA LEU A 23 3.93 -7.92 -2.55
C LEU A 23 4.43 -6.60 -1.97
N ILE A 24 5.30 -6.69 -0.96
CA ILE A 24 5.89 -5.54 -0.28
C ILE A 24 7.38 -5.43 -0.65
N GLY A 25 7.77 -4.28 -1.19
CA GLY A 25 9.17 -3.97 -1.47
C GLY A 25 9.94 -3.52 -0.22
N GLY A 26 11.27 -3.63 -0.27
CA GLY A 26 12.18 -3.15 0.78
C GLY A 26 13.29 -4.14 1.12
N PHE A 27 14.28 -3.68 1.89
CA PHE A 27 15.33 -4.51 2.51
C PHE A 27 15.46 -4.16 4.00
N GLY A 28 14.88 -5.00 4.86
CA GLY A 28 14.65 -4.61 6.26
C GLY A 28 13.71 -3.41 6.31
N THR A 29 14.12 -2.33 6.98
CA THR A 29 13.37 -1.06 7.03
C THR A 29 13.66 -0.13 5.84
N ALA A 30 14.74 -0.38 5.08
CA ALA A 30 15.12 0.51 3.98
C ALA A 30 14.19 0.29 2.77
N GLY A 31 13.54 1.36 2.32
CA GLY A 31 12.63 1.33 1.17
C GLY A 31 11.30 0.61 1.42
N GLN A 32 10.98 0.28 2.67
CA GLN A 32 9.69 -0.29 3.04
C GLN A 32 8.60 0.79 3.03
N PRO A 33 7.42 0.53 2.46
CA PRO A 33 6.30 1.46 2.50
C PRO A 33 5.54 1.35 3.84
N ALA A 34 6.16 1.82 4.93
CA ALA A 34 5.65 1.64 6.29
C ALA A 34 4.20 2.14 6.47
N GLU A 35 3.88 3.34 5.99
CA GLU A 35 2.55 3.93 6.14
C GLU A 35 1.45 3.14 5.40
N LEU A 36 1.79 2.51 4.27
CA LEU A 36 0.85 1.65 3.55
C LEU A 36 0.63 0.32 4.26
N ILE A 37 1.64 -0.20 4.95
CA ILE A 37 1.53 -1.42 5.77
C ILE A 37 0.65 -1.14 6.98
N ASP A 38 0.89 -0.02 7.68
CA ASP A 38 0.09 0.38 8.83
C ASP A 38 -1.38 0.62 8.45
N GLY A 39 -1.64 1.13 7.24
CA GLY A 39 -3.01 1.32 6.73
C GLY A 39 -3.79 0.04 6.41
N LEU A 40 -3.14 -1.13 6.42
CA LEU A 40 -3.79 -2.44 6.22
C LEU A 40 -4.27 -3.07 7.54
N ILE A 41 -3.98 -2.44 8.68
CA ILE A 41 -4.30 -2.91 10.05
C ILE A 41 -5.40 -2.03 10.63
#